data_AF-A0A2G4GEN0-F1
#
_entry.id   AF-A0A2G4GEN0-F1
#
_cell.length_a   1.000
_cell.length_b   1.000
_cell.length_c   1.000
_cell.angle_alpha   90.00
_cell.angle_beta   90.00
_cell.angle_gamma   90.00
#
_symmetry.space_group_name_H-M   'P 1'
#
loop_
_entity.id
_entity.type
_entity.pdbx_description
1 polymer ?
#
loop_
_entity_poly.entity_id
_entity_poly.type
_entity_poly.pdbx_seq_one_letter_code
_entity_poly.pdbx_strand_id
1 'polypeptide(L)'
;MRLTRILAATLALLVTINALSAQAPTGLKKLAIGKVKVGEAVRADAVDAGKRNKIDRMTQNVEAQLRSAFQSTRRFELIGRADADALVEEAGATGRTFEFGESDYLLVVEIDDFQDSMETKTFAALGKTVTSRTIRFAGITTIYNAKTNAVIETANIDVSETAPEETRGATTGDTRDALLRELTKKLAEQTAQRVTDVVYPARILAKTDMTVTISRGEGTGVAAGQLWEVFALGAEMKDPDTGVSLGREELSVGKIRITRVTPKTSQATITEDTGVGNGAVVRPVKN
;
A
#
# COMPACT_ATOMS: atom_id res chain seq x y z
N MET A 1 10.15 -83.57 24.36
CA MET A 1 10.82 -82.74 23.33
C MET A 1 10.11 -82.91 21.99
N ARG A 2 9.34 -81.92 21.55
CA ARG A 2 9.21 -81.45 20.15
C ARG A 2 8.15 -80.35 20.08
N LEU A 3 8.54 -79.26 19.43
CA LEU A 3 7.96 -77.93 19.46
C LEU A 3 6.65 -77.82 18.67
N THR A 4 5.68 -77.11 19.23
CA THR A 4 4.55 -76.48 18.52
C THR A 4 4.98 -75.08 18.04
N ARG A 5 4.85 -74.82 16.73
CA ARG A 5 5.12 -73.52 16.09
C ARG A 5 3.91 -72.60 16.28
N ILE A 6 4.11 -71.46 16.93
CA ILE A 6 3.15 -70.34 16.96
C ILE A 6 3.56 -69.37 15.85
N LEU A 7 2.66 -69.15 14.89
CA LEU A 7 2.78 -68.18 13.80
C LEU A 7 2.35 -66.81 14.34
N ALA A 8 3.31 -65.92 14.60
CA ALA A 8 3.03 -64.53 14.97
C ALA A 8 2.89 -63.69 13.69
N ALA A 9 1.67 -63.24 13.38
CA ALA A 9 1.41 -62.26 12.34
C ALA A 9 1.68 -60.86 12.90
N THR A 10 2.84 -60.29 12.58
CA THR A 10 3.16 -58.88 12.84
C THR A 10 2.46 -57.99 11.82
N LEU A 11 1.45 -57.26 12.27
CA LEU A 11 0.75 -56.22 11.53
C LEU A 11 1.60 -54.94 11.55
N ALA A 12 2.28 -54.64 10.44
CA ALA A 12 2.99 -53.38 10.26
C ALA A 12 2.01 -52.25 9.95
N LEU A 13 1.77 -51.37 10.92
CA LEU A 13 0.96 -50.17 10.77
C LEU A 13 1.78 -49.10 10.03
N LEU A 14 1.58 -48.95 8.72
CA LEU A 14 2.12 -47.85 7.94
C LEU A 14 1.36 -46.56 8.30
N VAL A 15 1.97 -45.70 9.12
CA VAL A 15 1.50 -44.33 9.33
C VAL A 15 2.02 -43.49 8.16
N THR A 16 1.15 -43.21 7.19
CA THR A 16 1.43 -42.23 6.15
C THR A 16 1.27 -40.82 6.73
N ILE A 17 2.39 -40.17 7.04
CA ILE A 17 2.40 -38.75 7.37
C ILE A 17 2.12 -38.00 6.05
N ASN A 18 0.86 -37.63 5.83
CA ASN A 18 0.52 -36.65 4.80
C ASN A 18 1.10 -35.30 5.22
N ALA A 19 2.29 -34.99 4.74
CA ALA A 19 2.81 -33.63 4.75
C ALA A 19 1.87 -32.80 3.86
N LEU A 20 0.95 -32.05 4.50
CA LEU A 20 0.24 -30.94 3.88
C LEU A 20 1.31 -29.93 3.45
N SER A 21 1.80 -30.09 2.23
CA SER A 21 2.64 -29.11 1.58
C SER A 21 1.74 -27.90 1.37
N ALA A 22 1.92 -26.87 2.20
CA ALA A 22 1.31 -25.58 1.96
C ALA A 22 1.72 -25.15 0.54
N GLN A 23 0.75 -25.13 -0.38
CA GLN A 23 0.96 -24.71 -1.76
C GLN A 23 1.68 -23.35 -1.71
N ALA A 24 2.88 -23.27 -2.26
CA ALA A 24 3.60 -22.00 -2.36
C ALA A 24 2.67 -20.98 -3.05
N PRO A 25 2.58 -19.73 -2.55
CA PRO A 25 1.64 -18.76 -3.09
C PRO A 25 1.86 -18.60 -4.60
N THR A 26 0.83 -18.92 -5.38
CA THR A 26 0.83 -18.90 -6.84
C THR A 26 0.68 -17.46 -7.33
N GLY A 27 1.81 -16.77 -7.48
CA GLY A 27 1.86 -15.43 -8.11
C GLY A 27 1.56 -14.25 -7.19
N LEU A 28 1.55 -13.05 -7.78
CA LEU A 28 1.17 -11.82 -7.10
C LEU A 28 -0.35 -11.80 -6.85
N LYS A 29 -0.77 -11.12 -5.79
CA LYS A 29 -2.18 -10.91 -5.48
C LYS A 29 -2.76 -9.93 -6.49
N LYS A 30 -4.00 -10.21 -6.89
CA LYS A 30 -4.72 -9.41 -7.88
C LYS A 30 -5.48 -8.29 -7.19
N LEU A 31 -5.16 -7.04 -7.52
CA LEU A 31 -5.78 -5.85 -6.95
C LEU A 31 -6.60 -5.14 -8.02
N ALA A 32 -7.90 -5.02 -7.79
CA ALA A 32 -8.76 -4.14 -8.56
C ALA A 32 -8.77 -2.75 -7.93
N ILE A 33 -8.56 -1.71 -8.73
CA ILE A 33 -8.70 -0.31 -8.30
C ILE A 33 -10.01 0.23 -8.87
N GLY A 34 -10.97 0.51 -8.00
CA GLY A 34 -12.24 1.13 -8.38
C GLY A 34 -12.07 2.59 -8.84
N LYS A 35 -13.11 3.14 -9.46
CA LYS A 35 -13.16 4.57 -9.79
C LYS A 35 -13.06 5.41 -8.51
N VAL A 36 -12.25 6.46 -8.54
CA VAL A 36 -12.09 7.36 -7.39
C VAL A 36 -13.35 8.21 -7.27
N LYS A 37 -13.94 8.25 -6.08
CA LYS A 37 -15.14 9.02 -5.80
C LYS A 37 -14.78 10.36 -5.17
N VAL A 38 -15.70 11.31 -5.26
CA VAL A 38 -15.64 12.57 -4.51
C VAL A 38 -16.88 12.62 -3.64
N GLY A 39 -16.68 12.81 -2.33
CA GLY A 39 -17.77 12.94 -1.37
C GLY A 39 -18.73 14.06 -1.74
N GLU A 40 -20.00 13.90 -1.38
CA GLU A 40 -21.06 14.81 -1.81
C GLU A 40 -20.84 16.24 -1.32
N ALA A 41 -20.37 16.40 -0.07
CA ALA A 41 -20.04 17.70 0.50
C ALA A 41 -18.91 18.41 -0.28
N VAL A 42 -17.79 17.72 -0.53
CA VAL A 42 -16.67 18.26 -1.32
C VAL A 42 -17.12 18.64 -2.73
N ARG A 43 -18.00 17.83 -3.34
CA ARG A 43 -18.56 18.13 -4.66
C ARG A 43 -19.43 19.38 -4.63
N ALA A 44 -20.29 19.54 -3.62
CA ALA A 44 -21.13 20.72 -3.45
C ALA A 44 -20.27 21.98 -3.27
N ASP A 45 -19.31 21.94 -2.35
CA ASP A 45 -18.38 23.05 -2.08
C ASP A 45 -17.59 23.45 -3.34
N ALA A 46 -17.17 22.46 -4.13
CA ALA A 46 -16.46 22.71 -5.38
C ALA A 46 -17.35 23.33 -6.46
N VAL A 47 -18.64 23.00 -6.50
CA VAL A 47 -19.60 23.65 -7.41
C VAL A 47 -19.83 25.09 -6.97
N ASP A 48 -20.09 25.32 -5.69
CA ASP A 48 -20.35 26.65 -5.13
C ASP A 48 -19.14 27.58 -5.28
N ALA A 49 -17.92 27.05 -5.14
CA ALA A 49 -16.68 27.80 -5.33
C ALA A 49 -16.25 27.95 -6.81
N GLY A 50 -17.01 27.41 -7.78
CA GLY A 50 -16.63 27.43 -9.21
C GLY A 50 -15.38 26.59 -9.53
N LYS A 51 -15.06 25.60 -8.68
CA LYS A 51 -13.87 24.74 -8.74
C LYS A 51 -14.15 23.32 -9.23
N ARG A 52 -15.36 22.99 -9.70
CA ARG A 52 -15.74 21.65 -10.20
C ARG A 52 -14.71 21.04 -11.17
N ASN A 53 -14.30 21.78 -12.19
CA ASN A 53 -13.30 21.32 -13.16
C ASN A 53 -11.94 21.02 -12.53
N LYS A 54 -11.58 21.68 -11.42
CA LYS A 54 -10.32 21.39 -10.70
C LYS A 54 -10.43 20.08 -9.94
N ILE A 55 -11.54 19.84 -9.25
CA ILE A 55 -11.81 18.56 -8.57
C ILE A 55 -11.83 17.41 -9.57
N ASP A 56 -12.55 17.55 -10.69
CA ASP A 56 -12.64 16.48 -11.70
C ASP A 56 -11.25 16.12 -12.27
N ARG A 57 -10.41 17.13 -12.57
CA ARG A 57 -9.01 16.91 -12.97
C ARG A 57 -8.18 16.25 -11.88
N MET A 58 -8.36 16.63 -10.61
CA MET A 58 -7.65 16.00 -9.50
C MET A 58 -8.05 14.54 -9.35
N THR A 59 -9.34 14.22 -9.40
CA THR A 59 -9.83 12.84 -9.33
C THR A 59 -9.22 11.97 -10.43
N GLN A 60 -9.21 12.46 -11.68
CA GLN A 60 -8.56 11.77 -12.80
C GLN A 60 -7.05 11.58 -12.57
N ASN A 61 -6.38 12.60 -12.05
CA ASN A 61 -4.95 12.51 -11.71
C ASN A 61 -4.71 11.48 -10.60
N VAL A 62 -5.52 11.45 -9.55
CA VAL A 62 -5.41 10.45 -8.48
C VAL A 62 -5.57 9.05 -9.04
N GLU A 63 -6.52 8.80 -9.93
CA GLU A 63 -6.68 7.50 -10.58
C GLU A 63 -5.43 7.06 -11.35
N ALA A 64 -4.86 7.96 -12.16
CA ALA A 64 -3.64 7.70 -12.90
C ALA A 64 -2.44 7.47 -11.98
N GLN A 65 -2.28 8.31 -10.94
CA GLN A 65 -1.20 8.20 -9.97
C GLN A 65 -1.33 6.93 -9.12
N LEU A 66 -2.54 6.51 -8.74
CA LEU A 66 -2.77 5.24 -8.04
C LEU A 66 -2.28 4.07 -8.87
N ARG A 67 -2.68 3.98 -10.15
CA ARG A 67 -2.19 2.91 -11.04
C ARG A 67 -0.66 2.90 -11.12
N SER A 68 -0.06 4.07 -11.33
CA SER A 68 1.40 4.22 -11.39
C SER A 68 2.06 3.79 -10.08
N ALA A 69 1.57 4.27 -8.94
CA ALA A 69 2.09 3.96 -7.62
C ALA A 69 2.03 2.46 -7.33
N PHE A 70 0.87 1.81 -7.56
CA PHE A 70 0.75 0.36 -7.36
C PHE A 70 1.62 -0.45 -8.31
N GLN A 71 1.77 -0.07 -9.59
CA GLN A 71 2.71 -0.72 -10.49
C GLN A 71 4.16 -0.58 -9.99
N SER A 72 4.51 0.59 -9.46
CA SER A 72 5.85 0.85 -8.92
C SER A 72 6.19 -0.06 -7.72
N THR A 73 5.20 -0.45 -6.91
CA THR A 73 5.40 -1.42 -5.82
C THR A 73 5.86 -2.78 -6.34
N ARG A 74 5.44 -3.17 -7.55
CA ARG A 74 5.67 -4.50 -8.14
C ARG A 74 5.19 -5.65 -7.24
N ARG A 75 4.20 -5.39 -6.38
CA ARG A 75 3.62 -6.36 -5.43
C ARG A 75 2.27 -6.91 -5.86
N PHE A 76 1.61 -6.27 -6.83
CA PHE A 76 0.27 -6.61 -7.26
C PHE A 76 0.19 -6.83 -8.77
N GLU A 77 -0.72 -7.71 -9.17
CA GLU A 77 -1.26 -7.73 -10.53
C GLU A 77 -2.50 -6.83 -10.54
N LEU A 78 -2.51 -5.78 -11.37
CA LEU A 78 -3.60 -4.81 -11.36
C LEU A 78 -4.71 -5.18 -12.34
N ILE A 79 -5.96 -5.09 -11.87
CA ILE A 79 -7.15 -5.23 -12.69
C ILE A 79 -7.71 -3.84 -12.99
N GLY A 80 -7.73 -3.46 -14.28
CA GLY A 80 -8.09 -2.14 -14.78
C GLY A 80 -9.59 -1.81 -14.70
N ARG A 81 -10.19 -1.80 -13.50
CA ARG A 81 -11.61 -1.45 -13.33
C ARG A 81 -11.92 0.02 -13.62
N ALA A 82 -10.95 0.91 -13.46
CA ALA A 82 -11.10 2.30 -13.86
C ALA A 82 -11.24 2.45 -15.39
N ASP A 83 -10.57 1.59 -16.15
CA ASP A 83 -10.54 1.60 -17.63
C ASP A 83 -11.64 0.71 -18.24
N ALA A 84 -12.66 0.36 -17.45
CA ALA A 84 -13.78 -0.50 -17.84
C ALA A 84 -14.37 -0.15 -19.21
N ASP A 85 -14.64 1.14 -19.39
CA ASP A 85 -15.40 1.65 -20.53
C ASP A 85 -14.63 1.38 -21.83
N ALA A 86 -13.31 1.64 -21.85
CA ALA A 86 -12.44 1.36 -22.98
C ALA A 86 -12.24 -0.15 -23.23
N LEU A 87 -12.11 -0.95 -22.17
CA LEU A 87 -11.94 -2.40 -22.31
C LEU A 87 -13.21 -3.10 -22.84
N VAL A 88 -14.39 -2.59 -22.46
CA VAL A 88 -15.68 -3.06 -22.99
C VAL A 88 -15.80 -2.74 -24.47
N GLU A 89 -15.41 -1.54 -24.89
CA GLU A 89 -15.42 -1.12 -26.29
C GLU A 89 -14.55 -2.03 -27.17
N GLU A 90 -13.30 -2.31 -26.76
CA GLU A 90 -12.38 -3.21 -27.46
C GLU A 90 -12.89 -4.66 -27.53
N ALA A 91 -13.48 -5.16 -26.44
CA ALA A 91 -14.09 -6.48 -26.44
C ALA A 91 -15.26 -6.55 -27.43
N GLY A 92 -16.12 -5.52 -27.44
CA GLY A 92 -17.21 -5.40 -28.41
C GLY A 92 -16.72 -5.36 -29.86
N ALA A 93 -15.67 -4.57 -30.13
CA ALA A 93 -15.05 -4.48 -31.47
C ALA A 93 -14.49 -5.82 -31.95
N THR A 94 -14.03 -6.68 -31.03
CA THR A 94 -13.51 -8.03 -31.33
C THR A 94 -14.56 -9.14 -31.23
N GLY A 95 -15.83 -8.80 -31.00
CA GLY A 95 -16.92 -9.76 -30.88
C GLY A 95 -16.85 -10.64 -29.62
N ARG A 96 -16.11 -10.21 -28.59
CA ARG A 96 -15.96 -10.92 -27.32
C ARG A 96 -16.80 -10.27 -26.23
N THR A 97 -17.37 -11.08 -25.35
CA THR A 97 -17.97 -10.57 -24.10
C THR A 97 -16.86 -10.08 -23.17
N PHE A 98 -17.00 -8.86 -22.67
CA PHE A 98 -16.10 -8.32 -21.66
C PHE A 98 -16.48 -8.83 -20.27
N GLU A 99 -15.52 -9.43 -19.58
CA GLU A 99 -15.60 -9.75 -18.16
C GLU A 99 -14.29 -9.34 -17.50
N PHE A 100 -14.38 -8.74 -16.31
CA PHE A 100 -13.17 -8.48 -15.53
C PHE A 100 -12.54 -9.79 -15.07
N GLY A 101 -11.21 -9.84 -15.07
CA GLY A 101 -10.49 -10.90 -14.37
C GLY A 101 -10.82 -10.89 -12.88
N GLU A 102 -10.76 -12.08 -12.27
CA GLU A 102 -10.92 -12.22 -10.81
C GLU A 102 -9.86 -11.39 -10.06
N SER A 103 -10.29 -10.74 -8.97
CA SER A 103 -9.42 -9.99 -8.08
C SER A 103 -9.44 -10.61 -6.68
N ASP A 104 -8.32 -10.57 -5.95
CA ASP A 104 -8.27 -10.93 -4.52
C ASP A 104 -8.78 -9.77 -3.64
N TYR A 105 -8.47 -8.54 -4.07
CA TYR A 105 -8.76 -7.32 -3.33
C TYR A 105 -9.40 -6.27 -4.23
N LEU A 106 -10.28 -5.45 -3.63
CA LEU A 106 -10.84 -4.25 -4.26
C LEU A 106 -10.44 -3.03 -3.42
N LEU A 107 -9.80 -2.07 -4.08
CA LEU A 107 -9.50 -0.76 -3.52
C LEU A 107 -10.56 0.25 -3.96
N VAL A 108 -11.12 0.97 -3.00
CA VAL A 108 -11.99 2.13 -3.25
C VAL A 108 -11.35 3.33 -2.56
N VAL A 109 -11.28 4.44 -3.28
CA VAL A 109 -10.81 5.72 -2.73
C VAL A 109 -11.90 6.76 -2.91
N GLU A 110 -12.20 7.49 -1.85
CA GLU A 110 -13.13 8.60 -1.84
C GLU A 110 -12.41 9.86 -1.35
N ILE A 111 -12.50 10.93 -2.13
CA ILE A 111 -11.97 12.24 -1.77
C ILE A 111 -12.97 12.91 -0.84
N ASP A 112 -12.57 13.16 0.40
CA ASP A 112 -13.42 13.68 1.48
C ASP A 112 -13.05 15.09 1.96
N ASP A 113 -11.86 15.60 1.62
CA ASP A 113 -11.48 17.01 1.85
C ASP A 113 -10.65 17.58 0.70
N PHE A 114 -10.93 18.83 0.35
CA PHE A 114 -10.11 19.62 -0.56
C PHE A 114 -10.12 21.10 -0.16
N GLN A 115 -8.96 21.60 0.25
CA GLN A 115 -8.79 23.00 0.65
C GLN A 115 -7.69 23.62 -0.20
N ASP A 116 -7.92 24.85 -0.67
CA ASP A 116 -7.00 25.62 -1.50
C ASP A 116 -7.02 27.05 -0.98
N SER A 117 -6.07 27.37 -0.10
CA SER A 117 -6.00 28.61 0.65
C SER A 117 -4.75 29.41 0.30
N MET A 118 -4.86 30.72 0.39
CA MET A 118 -3.76 31.67 0.20
C MET A 118 -3.54 32.42 1.50
N GLU A 119 -2.30 32.50 1.95
CA GLU A 119 -1.89 33.27 3.12
C GLU A 119 -0.85 34.31 2.70
N THR A 120 -1.04 35.58 3.07
CA THR A 120 -0.06 36.65 2.78
C THR A 120 0.59 37.12 4.07
N LYS A 121 1.91 36.97 4.16
CA LYS A 121 2.73 37.43 5.29
C LYS A 121 3.57 38.63 4.89
N THR A 122 3.47 39.70 5.67
CA THR A 122 4.29 40.91 5.49
C THR A 122 5.42 40.89 6.51
N PHE A 123 6.65 40.78 6.02
CA PHE A 123 7.87 40.87 6.82
C PHE A 123 8.28 42.34 6.90
N ALA A 124 7.65 43.08 7.83
CA ALA A 124 7.85 44.53 7.98
C ALA A 124 9.32 44.93 8.14
N ALA A 125 10.12 44.14 8.86
CA ALA A 125 11.56 44.35 9.04
C ALA A 125 12.38 44.24 7.74
N LEU A 126 11.87 43.53 6.72
CA LEU A 126 12.52 43.32 5.44
C LEU A 126 11.85 44.10 4.29
N GLY A 127 10.73 44.77 4.55
CA GLY A 127 9.90 45.41 3.53
C GLY A 127 9.37 44.44 2.47
N LYS A 128 9.29 43.14 2.77
CA LYS A 128 8.89 42.09 1.82
C LYS A 128 7.52 41.50 2.18
N THR A 129 6.72 41.24 1.16
CA THR A 129 5.47 40.49 1.28
C THR A 129 5.63 39.15 0.57
N VAL A 130 5.24 38.07 1.25
CA VAL A 130 5.24 36.72 0.69
C VAL A 130 3.81 36.21 0.75
N THR A 131 3.24 35.89 -0.41
CA THR A 131 2.01 35.13 -0.51
C THR A 131 2.37 33.66 -0.65
N SER A 132 1.73 32.78 0.11
CA SER A 132 1.92 31.34 0.07
C SER A 132 0.57 30.68 -0.18
N ARG A 133 0.57 29.69 -1.06
CA ARG A 133 -0.58 28.84 -1.34
C ARG A 133 -0.43 27.54 -0.58
N THR A 134 -1.43 27.17 0.21
CA THR A 134 -1.53 25.86 0.85
C THR A 134 -2.67 25.10 0.21
N ILE A 135 -2.38 23.90 -0.29
CA ILE A 135 -3.40 22.98 -0.75
C ILE A 135 -3.41 21.77 0.19
N ARG A 136 -4.59 21.42 0.69
CA ARG A 136 -4.84 20.20 1.47
C ARG A 136 -5.79 19.30 0.69
N PHE A 137 -5.54 18.01 0.78
CA PHE A 137 -6.31 17.02 0.08
C PHE A 137 -6.34 15.74 0.92
N ALA A 138 -7.54 15.26 1.22
CA ALA A 138 -7.74 14.03 1.96
C ALA A 138 -8.46 12.99 1.09
N GLY A 139 -8.09 11.73 1.31
CA GLY A 139 -8.79 10.60 0.74
C GLY A 139 -9.00 9.50 1.75
N ILE A 140 -10.23 8.99 1.81
CA ILE A 140 -10.59 7.76 2.51
C ILE A 140 -10.30 6.59 1.57
N THR A 141 -9.38 5.74 2.00
CA THR A 141 -8.96 4.54 1.27
C THR A 141 -9.53 3.31 1.97
N THR A 142 -10.33 2.52 1.25
CA THR A 142 -10.92 1.28 1.77
C THR A 142 -10.50 0.08 0.94
N ILE A 143 -9.99 -0.96 1.61
CA ILE A 143 -9.60 -2.24 1.01
C ILE A 143 -10.66 -3.28 1.38
N TYR A 144 -11.22 -3.94 0.38
CA TYR A 144 -12.16 -5.05 0.55
C TYR A 144 -11.52 -6.36 0.14
N ASN A 145 -11.87 -7.44 0.84
CA ASN A 145 -11.72 -8.78 0.30
C ASN A 145 -12.73 -8.97 -0.82
N ALA A 146 -12.28 -9.18 -2.06
CA ALA A 146 -13.18 -9.21 -3.22
C ALA A 146 -14.11 -10.43 -3.24
N LYS A 147 -13.81 -11.49 -2.48
CA LYS A 147 -14.63 -12.70 -2.40
C LYS A 147 -15.75 -12.58 -1.36
N THR A 148 -15.44 -11.97 -0.22
CA THR A 148 -16.39 -11.88 0.91
C THR A 148 -17.03 -10.51 1.05
N ASN A 149 -16.54 -9.51 0.32
CA ASN A 149 -16.89 -8.09 0.47
C ASN A 149 -16.62 -7.52 1.87
N ALA A 150 -15.87 -8.24 2.70
CA ALA A 150 -15.48 -7.76 4.02
C ALA A 150 -14.48 -6.61 3.88
N VAL A 151 -14.69 -5.55 4.64
CA VAL A 151 -13.69 -4.47 4.81
C VAL A 151 -12.50 -5.06 5.55
N ILE A 152 -11.33 -4.97 4.95
CA ILE A 152 -10.06 -5.36 5.57
C ILE A 152 -9.49 -4.18 6.33
N GLU A 153 -9.46 -3.01 5.69
CA GLU A 153 -8.98 -1.79 6.30
C GLU A 153 -9.60 -0.56 5.63
N THR A 154 -9.90 0.44 6.46
CA THR A 154 -10.16 1.82 6.03
C THR A 154 -9.09 2.72 6.63
N ALA A 155 -8.47 3.56 5.80
CA ALA A 155 -7.46 4.51 6.22
C ALA A 155 -7.72 5.88 5.61
N ASN A 156 -7.60 6.93 6.43
CA ASN A 156 -7.60 8.31 5.98
C ASN A 156 -6.17 8.70 5.63
N ILE A 157 -6.00 9.26 4.43
CA ILE A 157 -4.71 9.73 3.93
C ILE A 157 -4.84 11.23 3.66
N ASP A 158 -4.14 12.02 4.47
CA ASP A 158 -4.11 13.48 4.38
C ASP A 158 -2.78 13.94 3.80
N VAL A 159 -2.83 14.72 2.72
CA VAL A 159 -1.64 15.32 2.11
C VAL A 159 -1.82 16.82 2.00
N SER A 160 -0.74 17.56 2.26
CA SER A 160 -0.73 19.01 2.16
C SER A 160 0.60 19.52 1.65
N GLU A 161 0.54 20.51 0.77
CA GLU A 161 1.73 21.17 0.24
C GLU A 161 1.55 22.68 0.32
N THR A 162 2.63 23.35 0.70
CA THR A 162 2.70 24.81 0.77
C THR A 162 3.80 25.29 -0.17
N ALA A 163 3.45 26.18 -1.09
CA ALA A 163 4.43 26.80 -1.99
C ALA A 163 4.25 28.31 -1.98
N PRO A 164 5.35 29.10 -2.04
CA PRO A 164 5.25 30.53 -2.30
C PRO A 164 4.52 30.76 -3.63
N GLU A 165 3.53 31.64 -3.62
CA GLU A 165 2.95 32.13 -4.85
C GLU A 165 3.93 33.15 -5.44
N GLU A 166 4.65 32.77 -6.49
CA GLU A 166 5.60 33.66 -7.13
C GLU A 166 4.87 34.94 -7.59
N THR A 167 5.30 36.07 -7.05
CA THR A 167 4.66 37.36 -7.26
C THR A 167 4.93 37.84 -8.68
N ARG A 168 3.92 37.74 -9.54
CA ARG A 168 3.74 38.43 -10.85
C ARG A 168 4.90 38.33 -11.85
N GLY A 169 4.67 37.63 -12.96
CA GLY A 169 5.15 38.09 -14.26
C GLY A 169 5.49 37.02 -15.31
N ALA A 170 5.91 35.83 -14.91
CA ALA A 170 6.35 34.81 -15.87
C ALA A 170 6.26 33.41 -15.26
N THR A 171 5.07 32.83 -15.22
CA THR A 171 4.94 31.37 -15.22
C THR A 171 3.57 31.00 -15.75
N THR A 172 3.62 30.27 -16.85
CA THR A 172 2.55 29.50 -17.50
C THR A 172 1.72 28.73 -16.46
N GLY A 173 0.50 28.32 -16.82
CA GLY A 173 -0.36 27.46 -15.99
C GLY A 173 0.33 26.20 -15.41
N ASP A 174 1.51 25.84 -15.92
CA ASP A 174 2.37 24.73 -15.50
C ASP A 174 2.66 24.65 -14.00
N THR A 175 3.00 25.75 -13.33
CA THR A 175 3.43 25.70 -11.91
C THR A 175 2.25 25.46 -10.96
N ARG A 176 1.07 25.98 -11.29
CA ARG A 176 -0.15 25.76 -10.49
C ARG A 176 -0.65 24.32 -10.58
N ASP A 177 -0.48 23.69 -11.73
CA ASP A 177 -0.79 22.28 -11.92
C ASP A 177 0.31 21.37 -11.33
N ALA A 178 1.56 21.85 -11.17
CA ALA A 178 2.65 21.07 -10.57
C ALA A 178 2.39 20.75 -9.09
N LEU A 179 1.91 21.73 -8.31
CA LEU A 179 1.58 21.52 -6.89
C LEU A 179 0.44 20.50 -6.72
N LEU A 180 -0.58 20.58 -7.59
CA LEU A 180 -1.69 19.62 -7.62
C LEU A 180 -1.22 18.21 -8.00
N ARG A 181 -0.39 18.10 -9.04
CA ARG A 181 0.20 16.81 -9.45
C ARG A 181 1.00 16.19 -8.32
N GLU A 182 1.84 16.96 -7.66
CA GLU A 182 2.64 16.48 -6.52
C GLU A 182 1.75 15.98 -5.38
N LEU A 183 0.69 16.72 -5.03
CA LEU A 183 -0.26 16.27 -4.01
C LEU A 183 -0.98 14.98 -4.39
N THR A 184 -1.52 14.89 -5.60
CA THR A 184 -2.20 13.68 -6.06
C THR A 184 -1.26 12.47 -6.12
N LYS A 185 0.02 12.71 -6.46
CA LYS A 185 1.08 11.70 -6.42
C LYS A 185 1.38 11.26 -5.00
N LYS A 186 1.54 12.19 -4.05
CA LYS A 186 1.77 11.87 -2.63
C LYS A 186 0.62 11.06 -2.04
N LEU A 187 -0.63 11.45 -2.33
CA LEU A 187 -1.80 10.68 -1.91
C LEU A 187 -1.72 9.24 -2.43
N ALA A 188 -1.49 9.08 -3.73
CA ALA A 188 -1.41 7.77 -4.37
C ALA A 188 -0.25 6.91 -3.84
N GLU A 189 0.93 7.49 -3.61
CA GLU A 189 2.09 6.80 -3.06
C GLU A 189 1.83 6.34 -1.62
N GLN A 190 1.25 7.20 -0.77
CA GLN A 190 0.88 6.84 0.59
C GLN A 190 -0.23 5.77 0.62
N THR A 191 -1.23 5.87 -0.24
CA THR A 191 -2.26 4.84 -0.41
C THR A 191 -1.63 3.50 -0.84
N ALA A 192 -0.77 3.50 -1.86
CA ALA A 192 -0.12 2.29 -2.34
C ALA A 192 0.79 1.66 -1.28
N GLN A 193 1.54 2.48 -0.53
CA GLN A 193 2.34 2.03 0.59
C GLN A 193 1.46 1.38 1.67
N ARG A 194 0.40 2.07 2.10
CA ARG A 194 -0.51 1.56 3.13
C ARG A 194 -1.14 0.24 2.73
N VAL A 195 -1.71 0.15 1.53
CA VAL A 195 -2.32 -1.07 1.00
C VAL A 195 -1.28 -2.19 0.88
N THR A 196 -0.06 -1.87 0.45
CA THR A 196 1.04 -2.86 0.38
C THR A 196 1.40 -3.40 1.76
N ASP A 197 1.44 -2.55 2.79
CA ASP A 197 1.76 -2.97 4.15
C ASP A 197 0.68 -3.87 4.76
N VAL A 198 -0.58 -3.62 4.44
CA VAL A 198 -1.73 -4.45 4.87
C VAL A 198 -1.72 -5.81 4.18
N VAL A 199 -1.60 -5.83 2.85
CA VAL A 199 -1.71 -7.07 2.07
C VAL A 199 -0.40 -7.89 2.13
N TYR A 200 0.74 -7.21 2.21
CA TYR A 200 2.06 -7.82 2.17
C TYR A 200 2.99 -7.24 3.22
N PRO A 201 2.82 -7.56 4.52
CA PRO A 201 3.73 -7.12 5.57
C PRO A 201 5.21 -7.35 5.18
N ALA A 202 6.05 -6.34 5.41
CA ALA A 202 7.47 -6.42 5.07
C ALA A 202 8.15 -7.48 5.92
N ARG A 203 9.04 -8.26 5.31
CA ARG A 203 9.75 -9.35 5.99
C ARG A 203 11.21 -9.42 5.57
N ILE A 204 12.03 -9.99 6.45
CA ILE A 204 13.40 -10.39 6.13
C ILE A 204 13.35 -11.64 5.23
N LEU A 205 13.89 -11.51 4.02
CA LEU A 205 14.01 -12.58 3.04
C LEU A 205 15.28 -13.40 3.25
N ALA A 206 16.37 -12.73 3.60
CA ALA A 206 17.67 -13.34 3.81
C ALA A 206 18.47 -12.53 4.83
N LYS A 207 19.26 -13.22 5.65
CA LYS A 207 20.27 -12.67 6.55
C LYS A 207 21.63 -13.27 6.19
N THR A 208 22.64 -12.42 6.07
CA THR A 208 24.04 -12.79 5.91
C THR A 208 24.86 -11.91 6.82
N ASP A 209 25.32 -12.48 7.93
CA ASP A 209 26.03 -11.76 8.99
C ASP A 209 25.21 -10.53 9.47
N MET A 210 25.78 -9.32 9.41
CA MET A 210 25.10 -8.06 9.76
C MET A 210 24.27 -7.46 8.63
N THR A 211 24.11 -8.13 7.49
CA THR A 211 23.33 -7.63 6.35
C THR A 211 22.05 -8.44 6.17
N VAL A 212 20.92 -7.76 6.01
CA VAL A 212 19.63 -8.38 5.70
C VAL A 212 19.05 -7.85 4.41
N THR A 213 18.26 -8.67 3.72
CA THR A 213 17.45 -8.27 2.58
C THR A 213 15.98 -8.31 2.96
N ILE A 214 15.23 -7.23 2.72
CA ILE A 214 13.80 -7.13 3.04
C ILE A 214 12.93 -7.16 1.80
N SER A 215 11.69 -7.64 1.95
CA SER A 215 10.65 -7.69 0.90
C SER A 215 9.99 -6.33 0.60
N ARG A 216 10.81 -5.29 0.53
CA ARG A 216 10.43 -3.92 0.20
C ARG A 216 11.44 -3.36 -0.78
N GLY A 217 10.97 -2.78 -1.87
CA GLY A 217 11.80 -2.14 -2.88
C GLY A 217 11.33 -0.72 -3.18
N GLU A 218 11.72 -0.23 -4.35
CA GLU A 218 11.16 1.01 -4.90
C GLU A 218 9.63 0.99 -4.90
N GLY A 219 9.01 2.17 -4.77
CA GLY A 219 7.55 2.31 -4.77
C GLY A 219 6.85 1.84 -3.49
N THR A 220 7.58 1.28 -2.51
CA THR A 220 6.99 0.81 -1.23
C THR A 220 7.25 1.74 -0.04
N GLY A 221 7.73 2.96 -0.30
CA GLY A 221 8.07 3.94 0.75
C GLY A 221 9.40 3.71 1.47
N VAL A 222 10.14 2.65 1.11
CA VAL A 222 11.50 2.41 1.58
C VAL A 222 12.49 3.38 0.95
N ALA A 223 13.31 4.01 1.80
CA ALA A 223 14.41 4.87 1.39
C ALA A 223 15.70 4.51 2.15
N ALA A 224 16.86 4.74 1.51
CA ALA A 224 18.15 4.57 2.17
C ALA A 224 18.29 5.51 3.38
N GLY A 225 18.90 5.02 4.46
CA GLY A 225 19.04 5.71 5.73
C GLY A 225 17.88 5.53 6.71
N GLN A 226 16.72 5.04 6.27
CA GLN A 226 15.59 4.79 7.17
C GLN A 226 15.91 3.70 8.20
N LEU A 227 15.44 3.90 9.43
CA LEU A 227 15.50 2.91 10.50
C LEU A 227 14.20 2.10 10.54
N TRP A 228 14.35 0.80 10.64
CA TRP A 228 13.25 -0.17 10.67
C TRP A 228 13.43 -1.07 11.88
N GLU A 229 12.34 -1.36 12.57
CA GLU A 229 12.31 -2.30 13.68
C GLU A 229 11.95 -3.70 13.18
N VAL A 230 12.57 -4.72 13.77
CA VAL A 230 12.40 -6.12 13.39
C VAL A 230 11.62 -6.85 14.48
N PHE A 231 10.59 -7.57 14.07
CA PHE A 231 9.71 -8.33 14.93
C PHE A 231 9.75 -9.82 14.60
N ALA A 232 10.05 -10.65 15.58
CA ALA A 232 9.83 -12.09 15.48
C ALA A 232 8.34 -12.40 15.69
N LEU A 233 7.78 -13.28 14.85
CA LEU A 233 6.39 -13.70 14.97
C LEU A 233 6.27 -14.89 15.93
N GLY A 234 5.57 -14.67 17.04
CA GLY A 234 5.24 -15.68 18.05
C GLY A 234 3.95 -16.44 17.74
N ALA A 235 3.23 -16.79 18.81
CA ALA A 235 1.98 -17.53 18.74
C ALA A 235 0.86 -16.70 18.08
N GLU A 236 -0.11 -17.39 17.48
CA GLU A 236 -1.34 -16.74 17.02
C GLU A 236 -2.17 -16.32 18.25
N MET A 237 -2.55 -15.05 18.28
CA MET A 237 -3.42 -14.49 19.29
C MET A 237 -4.85 -14.55 18.77
N LYS A 238 -5.74 -15.18 19.53
CA LYS A 238 -7.18 -15.20 19.25
C LYS A 238 -7.90 -14.48 20.35
N ASP A 239 -8.88 -13.68 19.95
CA ASP A 239 -9.80 -13.06 20.88
C ASP A 239 -10.62 -14.15 21.60
N PRO A 240 -10.69 -14.14 22.94
CA PRO A 240 -11.34 -15.21 23.71
C PRO A 240 -12.86 -15.21 23.55
N ASP A 241 -13.48 -14.08 23.24
CA ASP A 241 -14.94 -13.93 23.16
C ASP A 241 -15.46 -14.26 21.76
N THR A 242 -14.70 -13.93 20.72
CA THR A 242 -15.11 -14.05 19.32
C THR A 242 -14.39 -15.17 18.57
N GLY A 243 -13.26 -15.67 19.08
CA GLY A 243 -12.40 -16.65 18.42
C GLY A 243 -11.68 -16.11 17.17
N VAL A 244 -11.83 -14.82 16.87
CA VAL A 244 -11.20 -14.17 15.72
C VAL A 244 -9.70 -14.05 15.97
N SER A 245 -8.91 -14.34 14.94
CA SER A 245 -7.46 -14.14 14.97
C SER A 245 -7.13 -12.65 15.01
N LEU A 246 -6.43 -12.21 16.05
CA LEU A 246 -5.87 -10.87 16.20
C LEU A 246 -4.47 -10.76 15.56
N GLY A 247 -4.05 -11.78 14.83
CA GLY A 247 -2.73 -11.89 14.25
C GLY A 247 -1.78 -12.71 15.13
N ARG A 248 -0.48 -12.48 14.96
CA ARG A 248 0.56 -13.16 15.75
C ARG A 248 1.22 -12.15 16.66
N GLU A 249 1.67 -12.65 17.82
CA GLU A 249 2.51 -11.87 18.71
C GLU A 249 3.75 -11.35 17.96
N GLU A 250 4.02 -10.05 18.03
CA GLU A 250 5.18 -9.41 17.42
C GLU A 250 6.16 -9.02 18.54
N LEU A 251 7.28 -9.75 18.65
CA LEU A 251 8.33 -9.49 19.63
C LEU A 251 9.46 -8.68 18.98
N SER A 252 9.79 -7.51 19.51
CA SER A 252 10.92 -6.71 19.01
C SER A 252 12.24 -7.45 19.23
N VAL A 253 12.94 -7.78 18.15
CA VAL A 253 14.18 -8.58 18.13
C VAL A 253 15.36 -7.86 17.48
N GLY A 254 15.21 -6.56 17.19
CA GLY A 254 16.30 -5.76 16.68
C GLY A 254 15.87 -4.58 15.82
N LYS A 255 16.88 -3.91 15.25
CA LYS A 255 16.71 -2.77 14.34
C LYS A 255 17.66 -2.88 13.18
N ILE A 256 17.21 -2.41 12.02
CA ILE A 256 17.98 -2.41 10.78
C ILE A 256 17.92 -1.02 10.14
N ARG A 257 19.01 -0.63 9.49
CA ARG A 257 19.08 0.61 8.72
C ARG A 257 19.21 0.28 7.24
N ILE A 258 18.29 0.79 6.42
CA ILE A 258 18.33 0.57 4.97
C ILE A 258 19.60 1.19 4.39
N THR A 259 20.37 0.41 3.64
CA THR A 259 21.61 0.85 2.99
C THR A 259 21.44 1.03 1.49
N ARG A 260 20.64 0.16 0.86
CA ARG A 260 20.41 0.19 -0.58
C ARG A 260 19.01 -0.29 -0.92
N VAL A 261 18.34 0.46 -1.79
CA VAL A 261 17.04 0.09 -2.34
C VAL A 261 17.24 -0.44 -3.76
N THR A 262 16.54 -1.51 -4.10
CA THR A 262 16.48 -2.05 -5.46
C THR A 262 15.01 -2.12 -5.91
N PRO A 263 14.74 -2.41 -7.20
CA PRO A 263 13.38 -2.48 -7.72
C PRO A 263 12.40 -3.39 -6.96
N LYS A 264 12.86 -4.48 -6.35
CA LYS A 264 12.00 -5.50 -5.71
C LYS A 264 12.30 -5.74 -4.23
N THR A 265 13.52 -5.44 -3.80
CA THR A 265 14.00 -5.69 -2.43
C THR A 265 14.93 -4.58 -1.98
N SER A 266 15.27 -4.55 -0.69
CA SER A 266 16.22 -3.59 -0.15
C SER A 266 17.18 -4.30 0.78
N GLN A 267 18.43 -3.85 0.77
CA GLN A 267 19.44 -4.28 1.72
C GLN A 267 19.48 -3.32 2.90
N ALA A 268 19.72 -3.87 4.07
CA ALA A 268 19.85 -3.13 5.31
C ALA A 268 20.95 -3.73 6.18
N THR A 269 21.58 -2.90 6.99
CA THR A 269 22.54 -3.33 8.00
C THR A 269 21.86 -3.40 9.35
N ILE A 270 22.11 -4.48 10.09
CA ILE A 270 21.59 -4.67 11.45
C ILE A 270 22.33 -3.72 12.39
N THR A 271 21.57 -2.91 13.13
CA THR A 271 22.10 -1.99 14.14
C THR A 271 21.91 -2.53 15.55
N GLU A 272 20.87 -3.33 15.77
CA GLU A 272 20.59 -4.02 17.03
C GLU A 272 20.16 -5.46 16.67
N ASP A 273 20.77 -6.48 17.26
CA ASP A 273 20.43 -7.89 17.06
C ASP A 273 20.18 -8.58 18.40
N THR A 274 18.92 -8.91 18.67
CA THR A 274 18.52 -9.75 19.80
C THR A 274 17.81 -11.03 19.34
N GLY A 275 17.88 -11.34 18.04
CA GLY A 275 17.17 -12.47 17.43
C GLY A 275 16.72 -12.22 15.98
N VAL A 276 17.40 -11.35 15.24
CA VAL A 276 17.06 -11.04 13.85
C VAL A 276 17.26 -12.29 12.98
N GLY A 277 16.18 -12.73 12.32
CA GLY A 277 16.16 -13.95 11.52
C GLY A 277 15.29 -13.84 10.27
N ASN A 278 15.41 -14.82 9.39
CA ASN A 278 14.59 -14.92 8.18
C ASN A 278 13.10 -15.05 8.54
N GLY A 279 12.23 -14.40 7.77
CA GLY A 279 10.79 -14.41 7.98
C GLY A 279 10.29 -13.43 9.04
N ALA A 280 11.17 -12.81 9.83
CA ALA A 280 10.81 -11.75 10.76
C ALA A 280 10.13 -10.59 10.02
N VAL A 281 9.10 -10.01 10.63
CA VAL A 281 8.39 -8.84 10.11
C VAL A 281 9.22 -7.60 10.39
N VAL A 282 9.23 -6.64 9.46
CA VAL A 282 9.92 -5.37 9.65
C VAL A 282 8.94 -4.22 9.48
N ARG A 283 9.07 -3.17 10.29
CA ARG A 283 8.21 -1.98 10.19
C ARG A 283 9.08 -0.71 10.28
N PRO A 284 8.77 0.34 9.51
CA PRO A 284 9.50 1.60 9.62
C PRO A 284 9.27 2.21 11.00
N VAL A 285 10.32 2.73 11.62
CA VAL A 285 10.20 3.51 12.86
C VAL A 285 9.56 4.86 12.48
N LYS A 286 8.37 5.14 13.03
CA LYS A 286 7.74 6.46 12.87
C LYS A 286 8.46 7.44 13.79
N ASN A 287 9.02 8.49 13.21
CA ASN A 287 9.52 9.65 13.95
C ASN A 287 8.38 10.62 14.25
#